data_AF-A0AB34XNA2-F1
#
_entry.id   AF-A0AB34XNA2-F1
#
_cell.length_a   1.000
_cell.length_b   1.000
_cell.length_c   1.000
_cell.angle_alpha   90.00
_cell.angle_beta   90.00
_cell.angle_gamma   90.00
#
_symmetry.space_group_name_H-M   'P 1'
#
loop_
_entity.id
_entity.type
_entity.pdbx_description
1 polymer ?
#
loop_
_entity_poly.entity_id
_entity_poly.type
_entity_poly.pdbx_seq_one_letter_code
_entity_poly.pdbx_strand_id
1 'polypeptide(L)'
;MSGVLLDKEIKNADFRKFEEKNATGSYVGFYVNFETLPAFEKFLDVVSGQEAHEDAGSLDIEDINNSPRLTPTQKQALINARIGQGIFREELIEHWGGKCAVTGVSVLELLRASHIKPWAIASDNERLDPNNGLLLIATLDAAFDKHLISFSDDGEMLLSERLGTGGYALLGVSPDARLLKALNSQQKAHLREHRMKLR
;
A
#
# COMPACT_ATOMS: atom_id res chain seq x y z
N MET A 1 7.34 39.90 3.55
CA MET A 1 5.96 39.39 3.40
C MET A 1 6.08 38.15 2.52
N SER A 2 5.71 36.93 2.88
CA SER A 2 4.77 36.39 3.86
C SER A 2 5.41 35.12 4.43
N GLY A 3 5.53 35.03 5.75
CA GLY A 3 5.98 33.82 6.42
C GLY A 3 4.85 32.81 6.48
N VAL A 4 5.11 31.56 6.08
CA VAL A 4 4.21 30.45 6.37
C VAL A 4 4.32 30.17 7.86
N LEU A 5 3.35 30.67 8.63
CA LEU A 5 3.12 30.25 10.00
C LEU A 5 2.68 28.80 9.97
N LEU A 6 3.62 27.88 10.16
CA LEU A 6 3.31 26.54 10.64
C LEU A 6 2.85 26.68 12.10
N ASP A 7 1.81 25.92 12.45
CA ASP A 7 1.17 25.92 13.76
C ASP A 7 2.15 26.04 14.93
N LYS A 8 1.70 26.70 16.00
CA LYS A 8 2.49 27.08 17.19
C LYS A 8 3.18 25.94 17.95
N GLU A 9 3.11 24.70 17.47
CA GLU A 9 3.80 23.52 18.01
C GLU A 9 5.00 23.03 17.17
N ILE A 10 5.28 23.60 15.99
CA ILE A 10 6.41 23.15 15.14
C ILE A 10 7.53 24.19 15.15
N LYS A 11 8.46 24.06 16.11
CA LYS A 11 9.58 24.99 16.31
C LYS A 11 10.89 24.66 15.56
N ASN A 12 10.98 23.64 14.70
CA ASN A 12 12.27 22.97 14.52
C ASN A 12 12.84 22.87 13.09
N ALA A 13 12.63 23.83 12.18
CA ALA A 13 13.35 23.81 10.90
C ALA A 13 13.68 25.22 10.36
N ASP A 14 14.97 25.49 10.15
CA ASP A 14 15.48 26.66 9.41
C ASP A 14 15.66 26.26 7.94
N PHE A 15 14.86 26.83 7.05
CA PHE A 15 14.90 26.56 5.61
C PHE A 15 15.66 27.67 4.89
N ARG A 16 16.83 27.34 4.31
CA ARG A 16 17.63 28.30 3.53
C ARG A 16 17.84 27.81 2.11
N LYS A 17 17.29 28.55 1.15
CA LYS A 17 17.53 28.31 -0.28
C LYS A 17 19.01 28.52 -0.62
N PHE A 18 19.57 27.66 -1.47
CA PHE A 18 20.86 27.89 -2.12
C PHE A 18 20.78 27.56 -3.60
N GLU A 19 21.67 28.16 -4.39
CA GLU A 19 21.82 27.88 -5.81
C GLU A 19 23.30 27.62 -6.08
N GLU A 20 23.60 26.53 -6.76
CA GLU A 20 24.98 26.15 -7.06
C GLU A 20 25.11 25.71 -8.52
N LYS A 21 26.24 26.08 -9.14
CA LYS A 21 26.53 25.82 -10.55
C LYS A 21 27.63 24.78 -10.67
N ASN A 22 27.39 23.74 -11.47
CA ASN A 22 28.41 22.78 -11.85
C ASN A 22 28.51 22.68 -13.38
N ALA A 23 29.45 21.86 -13.88
CA ALA A 23 29.73 21.71 -15.31
C ALA A 23 28.54 21.21 -16.14
N THR A 24 27.51 20.64 -15.50
CA THR A 24 26.32 20.04 -16.13
C THR A 24 25.04 20.86 -15.97
N GLY A 25 25.04 21.96 -15.20
CA GLY A 25 23.85 22.80 -14.99
C GLY A 25 23.88 23.64 -13.72
N SER A 26 22.78 24.36 -13.47
CA SER A 26 22.52 25.04 -12.19
C SER A 26 21.49 24.23 -11.42
N TYR A 27 21.76 23.92 -10.15
CA TYR A 27 20.79 23.28 -9.28
C TYR A 27 20.41 24.22 -8.13
N VAL A 28 19.14 24.13 -7.75
CA VAL A 28 18.54 24.92 -6.66
C VAL A 28 18.17 23.94 -5.56
N GLY A 29 18.69 24.18 -4.37
CA GLY A 29 18.43 23.36 -3.20
C GLY A 29 17.99 24.20 -2.01
N PHE A 30 17.76 23.52 -0.90
CA PHE A 30 17.53 24.16 0.40
C PHE A 30 18.28 23.38 1.47
N TYR A 31 18.90 24.10 2.41
CA TYR A 31 19.42 23.53 3.64
C TYR A 31 18.27 23.38 4.63
N VAL A 32 18.20 22.22 5.29
CA VAL A 32 17.33 21.97 6.43
C VAL A 32 18.18 21.45 7.58
N ASN A 33 18.09 22.11 8.72
CA ASN A 33 18.75 21.68 9.95
C ASN A 33 17.71 21.12 10.92
N PHE A 34 18.08 20.05 11.61
CA PHE A 34 17.25 19.39 12.62
C PHE A 34 17.98 19.39 13.96
N GLU A 35 17.28 19.75 15.03
CA GLU A 35 17.86 19.76 16.38
C GLU A 35 18.08 18.34 16.94
N THR A 36 17.37 17.34 16.41
CA THR A 36 17.45 15.95 16.88
C THR A 36 17.34 14.97 15.71
N LEU A 37 17.98 13.80 15.85
CA LEU A 37 17.91 12.71 14.86
C LEU A 37 16.47 12.26 14.55
N PRO A 38 15.55 12.09 15.53
CA PRO A 38 14.17 11.71 15.24
C PRO A 38 13.39 12.73 14.41
N ALA A 39 13.72 14.03 14.53
CA ALA A 39 13.10 15.07 13.70
C ALA A 39 13.57 14.99 12.24
N PHE A 40 14.84 14.62 12.03
CA PHE A 40 15.40 14.34 10.70
C PHE A 40 14.75 13.11 10.07
N GLU A 41 14.64 12.00 10.80
CA GLU A 41 14.01 10.76 10.33
C GLU A 41 12.55 11.00 9.90
N LYS A 42 11.75 11.67 10.75
CA LYS A 42 10.37 12.03 10.41
C LYS A 42 10.26 12.92 9.16
N PHE A 43 11.23 13.80 8.94
CA PHE A 43 11.28 14.61 7.73
C PHE A 43 11.59 13.77 6.49
N LEU A 44 12.49 12.79 6.59
CA LEU A 44 12.77 11.86 5.51
C LEU A 44 11.54 11.02 5.14
N ASP A 45 10.75 10.57 6.10
CA ASP A 45 9.51 9.82 5.84
C ASP A 45 8.53 10.64 4.99
N VAL A 46 8.37 11.93 5.32
CA VAL A 46 7.46 12.84 4.60
C VAL A 46 7.96 13.15 3.19
N VAL A 47 9.26 13.37 3.01
CA VAL A 47 9.82 13.84 1.73
C VAL A 47 10.15 12.70 0.77
N SER A 48 10.50 11.52 1.29
CA SER A 48 10.77 10.33 0.47
C SER A 48 9.52 9.76 -0.20
N GLY A 49 8.32 10.22 0.20
CA GLY A 49 7.07 9.66 -0.31
C GLY A 49 6.95 8.16 -0.05
N GLN A 50 7.78 7.62 0.85
CA GLN A 50 7.52 6.34 1.48
C GLN A 50 6.32 6.57 2.39
N GLU A 51 5.13 6.55 1.80
CA GLU A 51 4.10 5.70 2.38
C GLU A 51 4.83 4.38 2.60
N ALA A 52 5.22 4.15 3.85
CA ALA A 52 5.74 2.88 4.25
C ALA A 52 4.69 1.87 3.76
N HIS A 53 5.01 1.15 2.69
CA HIS A 53 4.48 -0.19 2.46
C HIS A 53 5.10 -1.08 3.56
N GLU A 54 4.85 -0.69 4.79
CA GLU A 54 4.56 -1.62 5.85
C GLU A 54 3.31 -2.33 5.35
N ASP A 55 3.51 -3.57 4.93
CA ASP A 55 2.61 -4.64 5.34
C ASP A 55 1.85 -4.17 6.58
N ALA A 56 0.53 -4.01 6.51
CA ALA A 56 -0.30 -3.43 7.56
C ALA A 56 -0.31 -4.35 8.80
N GLY A 57 0.86 -4.43 9.44
CA GLY A 57 1.51 -5.69 9.77
C GLY A 57 2.70 -5.48 10.73
N SER A 58 3.22 -4.26 10.88
CA SER A 58 4.45 -3.99 11.67
C SER A 58 4.34 -3.08 12.88
N LEU A 59 3.16 -2.58 13.26
CA LEU A 59 2.98 -2.11 14.65
C LEU A 59 2.42 -3.27 15.47
N ASP A 60 3.17 -3.69 16.49
CA ASP A 60 2.65 -4.63 17.47
C ASP A 60 1.48 -3.96 18.23
N ILE A 61 0.51 -4.76 18.67
CA ILE A 61 -0.57 -4.28 19.54
C ILE A 61 0.02 -3.64 20.80
N GLU A 62 1.15 -4.17 21.28
CA GLU A 62 1.92 -3.56 22.37
C GLU A 62 2.44 -2.16 22.02
N ASP A 63 2.98 -1.95 20.81
CA ASP A 63 3.46 -0.63 20.37
C ASP A 63 2.32 0.38 20.26
N ILE A 64 1.16 -0.05 19.74
CA ILE A 64 -0.04 0.79 19.65
C ILE A 64 -0.50 1.20 21.06
N ASN A 65 -0.54 0.23 21.98
CA ASN A 65 -0.93 0.47 23.38
C ASN A 65 0.05 1.40 24.10
N ASN A 66 1.34 1.24 23.88
CA ASN A 66 2.40 2.01 24.54
C ASN A 66 2.64 3.38 23.91
N SER A 67 2.08 3.66 22.73
CA SER A 67 2.26 4.94 22.06
C SER A 67 1.68 6.11 22.89
N PRO A 68 2.50 7.09 23.28
CA PRO A 68 2.03 8.28 24.01
C PRO A 68 1.36 9.31 23.08
N ARG A 69 1.46 9.12 21.76
CA ARG A 69 0.96 10.05 20.74
C ARG A 69 -0.48 9.75 20.30
N LEU A 70 -1.01 8.59 20.67
CA LEU A 70 -2.34 8.14 20.27
C LEU A 70 -3.34 8.32 21.41
N THR A 71 -4.49 8.89 21.09
CA THR A 71 -5.66 8.91 21.99
C THR A 71 -6.21 7.50 22.19
N PRO A 72 -6.95 7.22 23.28
CA PRO A 72 -7.58 5.92 23.50
C PRO A 72 -8.43 5.45 22.30
N THR A 73 -9.18 6.37 21.68
CA THR A 73 -10.00 6.06 20.49
C THR A 73 -9.15 5.69 19.28
N GLN A 74 -8.03 6.38 19.05
CA GLN A 74 -7.11 6.05 17.95
C GLN A 74 -6.42 4.71 18.17
N LYS A 75 -6.01 4.41 19.42
CA LYS A 75 -5.45 3.09 19.78
C LYS A 75 -6.45 1.97 19.47
N GLN A 76 -7.69 2.13 19.95
CA GLN A 76 -8.73 1.12 19.73
C GLN A 76 -9.01 0.91 18.23
N ALA A 77 -9.06 1.99 17.44
CA ALA A 77 -9.27 1.90 16.00
C ALA A 77 -8.13 1.13 15.29
N LEU A 78 -6.87 1.40 15.65
CA LEU A 78 -5.71 0.71 15.09
C LEU A 78 -5.65 -0.77 15.50
N ILE A 79 -5.96 -1.09 16.75
CA ILE A 79 -6.05 -2.48 17.24
C ILE A 79 -7.15 -3.22 16.50
N ASN A 80 -8.34 -2.62 16.36
CA ASN A 80 -9.44 -3.23 15.63
C ASN A 80 -9.10 -3.46 14.15
N ALA A 81 -8.42 -2.50 13.52
CA ALA A 81 -7.93 -2.66 12.15
C ALA A 81 -6.94 -3.82 12.05
N ARG A 82 -6.01 -3.93 13.00
CA ARG A 82 -5.03 -5.02 13.05
C ARG A 82 -5.68 -6.39 13.20
N ILE A 83 -6.61 -6.54 14.13
CA ILE A 83 -7.36 -7.79 14.33
C ILE A 83 -8.16 -8.12 13.07
N GLY A 84 -8.88 -7.13 12.51
CA GLY A 84 -9.70 -7.33 11.33
C GLY A 84 -8.89 -7.74 10.09
N GLN A 85 -7.70 -7.19 9.90
CA GLN A 85 -6.80 -7.62 8.82
C GLN A 85 -6.25 -9.04 9.02
N GLY A 86 -6.02 -9.45 10.27
CA GLY A 86 -5.66 -10.82 10.60
C GLY A 86 -6.77 -11.81 10.21
N ILE A 87 -8.00 -11.53 10.65
CA ILE A 87 -9.18 -12.34 10.30
C ILE A 87 -9.38 -12.40 8.79
N PHE A 88 -9.36 -11.24 8.11
CA PHE A 88 -9.48 -11.15 6.66
C PHE A 88 -8.42 -11.99 5.95
N ARG A 89 -7.16 -11.94 6.41
CA ARG A 89 -6.07 -12.74 5.84
C ARG A 89 -6.35 -14.24 5.98
N GLU A 90 -6.77 -14.69 7.15
CA GLU A 90 -7.08 -16.11 7.41
C GLU A 90 -8.22 -16.60 6.51
N GLU A 91 -9.31 -15.85 6.43
CA GLU A 91 -10.45 -16.15 5.55
C GLU A 91 -10.04 -16.18 4.08
N LEU A 92 -9.16 -15.28 3.65
CA LEU A 92 -8.69 -15.23 2.27
C LEU A 92 -7.74 -16.39 1.94
N ILE A 93 -6.91 -16.82 2.90
CA ILE A 93 -6.10 -18.04 2.79
C ILE A 93 -7.01 -19.26 2.58
N GLU A 94 -8.06 -19.41 3.37
CA GLU A 94 -9.03 -20.49 3.20
C GLU A 94 -9.75 -20.39 1.85
N HIS A 95 -10.26 -19.20 1.52
CA HIS A 95 -11.00 -18.93 0.29
C HIS A 95 -10.19 -19.31 -0.96
N TRP A 96 -8.88 -19.02 -0.98
CA TRP A 96 -8.00 -19.35 -2.11
C TRP A 96 -7.30 -20.71 -1.98
N GLY A 97 -7.55 -21.47 -0.91
CA GLY A 97 -6.97 -22.80 -0.69
C GLY A 97 -5.48 -22.76 -0.38
N GLY A 98 -5.03 -21.72 0.31
CA GLY A 98 -3.63 -21.53 0.72
C GLY A 98 -2.68 -21.25 -0.44
N LYS A 99 -3.19 -20.72 -1.56
CA LYS A 99 -2.42 -20.51 -2.79
C LYS A 99 -2.64 -19.14 -3.37
N CYS A 100 -1.59 -18.58 -3.98
CA CYS A 100 -1.73 -17.37 -4.77
C CYS A 100 -2.80 -17.56 -5.86
N ALA A 101 -3.69 -16.58 -5.97
CA ALA A 101 -4.81 -16.53 -6.90
C ALA A 101 -4.40 -16.59 -8.37
N VAL A 102 -3.15 -16.24 -8.69
CA VAL A 102 -2.61 -16.22 -10.07
C VAL A 102 -1.57 -17.32 -10.27
N THR A 103 -0.52 -17.35 -9.45
CA THR A 103 0.64 -18.23 -9.67
C THR A 103 0.50 -19.62 -9.05
N GLY A 104 -0.46 -19.81 -8.14
CA GLY A 104 -0.64 -21.07 -7.41
C GLY A 104 0.43 -21.35 -6.34
N VAL A 105 1.38 -20.45 -6.11
CA VAL A 105 2.39 -20.56 -5.03
C VAL A 105 1.70 -20.75 -3.69
N SER A 106 2.14 -21.74 -2.90
CA SER A 106 1.53 -22.12 -1.62
C SER A 106 2.41 -21.85 -0.39
N VAL A 107 3.51 -21.10 -0.55
CA VAL A 107 4.38 -20.69 0.56
C VAL A 107 3.75 -19.46 1.21
N LEU A 108 3.10 -19.64 2.36
CA LEU A 108 2.23 -18.62 2.98
C LEU A 108 2.96 -17.31 3.32
N GLU A 109 4.26 -17.38 3.63
CA GLU A 109 5.13 -16.23 3.93
C GLU A 109 5.32 -15.30 2.72
N LEU A 110 5.15 -15.84 1.51
CA LEU A 110 5.20 -15.07 0.27
C LEU A 110 3.84 -14.47 -0.11
N LEU A 111 2.76 -14.88 0.56
CA LEU A 111 1.40 -14.47 0.25
C LEU A 111 0.97 -13.25 1.05
N ARG A 112 0.24 -12.36 0.38
CA ARG A 112 -0.35 -11.11 0.88
C ARG A 112 -1.84 -11.14 0.62
N ALA A 113 -2.61 -10.65 1.59
CA ALA A 113 -4.05 -10.52 1.47
C ALA A 113 -4.36 -9.12 0.94
N SER A 114 -4.46 -8.99 -0.37
CA SER A 114 -4.67 -7.72 -1.07
C SER A 114 -6.15 -7.40 -1.12
N HIS A 115 -6.56 -6.22 -0.65
CA HIS A 115 -7.93 -5.74 -0.79
C HIS A 115 -8.17 -5.18 -2.20
N ILE A 116 -9.29 -5.55 -2.83
CA ILE A 116 -9.71 -4.96 -4.11
C ILE A 116 -10.19 -3.53 -3.89
N LYS A 117 -11.06 -3.33 -2.91
CA LYS A 117 -11.47 -2.03 -2.39
C LYS A 117 -10.67 -1.72 -1.12
N PRO A 118 -9.82 -0.67 -1.11
CA PRO A 118 -8.94 -0.39 0.02
C PRO A 118 -9.66 -0.25 1.35
N TRP A 119 -9.03 -0.78 2.41
CA TRP A 119 -9.55 -0.75 3.79
C TRP A 119 -10.07 0.62 4.25
N ALA A 120 -9.36 1.69 3.88
CA ALA A 120 -9.68 3.06 4.29
C ALA A 120 -11.07 3.53 3.83
N ILE A 121 -11.57 3.01 2.70
CA ILE A 121 -12.86 3.40 2.09
C ILE A 121 -13.89 2.26 2.07
N ALA A 122 -13.50 1.09 2.55
CA ALA A 122 -14.39 -0.06 2.71
C ALA A 122 -15.27 0.11 3.97
N SER A 123 -16.52 -0.33 3.88
CA SER A 123 -17.39 -0.52 5.05
C SER A 123 -16.89 -1.65 5.94
N ASP A 124 -17.36 -1.72 7.19
CA ASP A 124 -16.94 -2.75 8.14
C ASP A 124 -17.23 -4.18 7.65
N ASN A 125 -18.31 -4.37 6.88
CA ASN A 125 -18.59 -5.66 6.24
C ASN A 125 -17.60 -5.95 5.10
N GLU A 126 -17.34 -4.99 4.21
CA GLU A 126 -16.41 -5.15 3.08
C GLU A 126 -14.95 -5.33 3.51
N ARG A 127 -14.58 -4.84 4.71
CA ARG A 127 -13.24 -4.98 5.29
C ARG A 127 -12.88 -6.41 5.62
N LEU A 128 -13.87 -7.19 6.04
CA LEU A 128 -13.73 -8.59 6.41
C LEU A 128 -14.19 -9.55 5.31
N ASP A 129 -14.91 -9.07 4.29
CA ASP A 129 -15.44 -9.90 3.22
C ASP A 129 -14.33 -10.46 2.31
N PRO A 130 -14.12 -11.79 2.23
CA PRO A 130 -13.12 -12.40 1.34
C PRO A 130 -13.41 -12.16 -0.15
N ASN A 131 -14.64 -11.78 -0.52
CA ASN A 131 -14.96 -11.36 -1.90
C ASN A 131 -14.35 -10.01 -2.27
N ASN A 132 -13.92 -9.23 -1.29
CA ASN A 132 -13.18 -7.99 -1.49
C ASN A 132 -11.65 -8.22 -1.45
N GLY A 133 -11.19 -9.46 -1.65
CA GLY A 133 -9.78 -9.80 -1.54
C GLY A 133 -9.24 -10.73 -2.62
N LEU A 134 -7.95 -10.60 -2.91
CA LEU A 134 -7.16 -11.58 -3.65
C LEU A 134 -5.95 -11.99 -2.81
N LEU A 135 -5.65 -13.29 -2.76
CA LEU A 135 -4.43 -13.78 -2.15
C LEU A 135 -3.30 -13.77 -3.19
N LEU A 136 -2.33 -12.88 -3.06
CA LEU A 136 -1.31 -12.62 -4.09
C LEU A 136 0.09 -12.82 -3.54
N ILE A 137 1.06 -13.11 -4.41
CA ILE A 137 2.48 -12.99 -4.03
C ILE A 137 2.85 -11.50 -3.94
N ALA A 138 3.87 -11.16 -3.13
CA ALA A 138 4.26 -9.77 -2.85
C ALA A 138 4.43 -8.87 -4.10
N THR A 139 4.98 -9.41 -5.20
CA THR A 139 5.15 -8.64 -6.44
C THR A 139 3.82 -8.30 -7.12
N LEU A 140 2.88 -9.25 -7.15
CA LEU A 140 1.55 -9.04 -7.74
C LEU A 140 0.67 -8.18 -6.84
N ASP A 141 0.77 -8.36 -5.52
CA ASP A 141 0.12 -7.53 -4.51
C ASP A 141 0.50 -6.04 -4.70
N ALA A 142 1.79 -5.73 -4.69
CA ALA A 142 2.27 -4.36 -4.91
C ALA A 142 1.83 -3.78 -6.27
N ALA A 143 1.83 -4.58 -7.32
CA ALA A 143 1.38 -4.16 -8.64
C ALA A 143 -0.15 -3.91 -8.67
N PHE A 144 -0.93 -4.74 -8.00
CA PHE A 144 -2.38 -4.63 -7.94
C PHE A 144 -2.80 -3.42 -7.13
N ASP A 145 -2.25 -3.24 -5.92
CA ASP A 145 -2.52 -2.12 -5.02
C ASP A 145 -2.19 -0.75 -5.65
N LYS A 146 -1.14 -0.69 -6.49
CA LYS A 146 -0.78 0.54 -7.23
C LYS A 146 -1.51 0.70 -8.56
N HIS A 147 -2.49 -0.16 -8.83
CA HIS A 147 -3.27 -0.20 -10.07
C HIS A 147 -2.41 -0.31 -11.32
N LEU A 148 -1.28 -1.03 -11.23
CA LEU A 148 -0.44 -1.41 -12.37
C LEU A 148 -0.94 -2.70 -13.03
N ILE A 149 -1.71 -3.51 -12.30
CA ILE A 149 -2.45 -4.65 -12.84
C ILE A 149 -3.89 -4.65 -12.32
N SER A 150 -4.78 -5.34 -13.02
CA SER A 150 -6.12 -5.71 -12.55
C SER A 150 -6.57 -7.00 -13.25
N PHE A 151 -7.83 -7.41 -13.09
CA PHE A 151 -8.36 -8.62 -13.72
C PHE A 151 -9.70 -8.34 -14.41
N SER A 152 -9.94 -8.96 -15.57
CA SER A 152 -11.22 -8.93 -16.28
C SER A 152 -12.30 -9.74 -15.53
N ASP A 153 -13.55 -9.68 -15.99
CA ASP A 153 -14.65 -10.46 -15.38
C ASP A 153 -14.51 -11.98 -15.62
N ASP A 154 -13.67 -12.37 -16.57
CA ASP A 154 -13.29 -13.75 -16.87
C ASP A 154 -11.96 -14.15 -16.18
N GLY A 155 -11.40 -13.23 -15.39
CA GLY A 155 -10.20 -13.46 -14.57
C GLY A 155 -8.88 -13.22 -15.30
N GLU A 156 -8.88 -12.76 -16.55
CA GLU A 156 -7.66 -12.48 -17.30
C GLU A 156 -6.93 -11.27 -16.72
N MET A 157 -5.60 -11.35 -16.57
CA MET A 157 -4.80 -10.24 -16.08
C MET A 157 -4.78 -9.11 -17.10
N LEU A 158 -5.01 -7.89 -16.62
CA LEU A 158 -4.91 -6.66 -17.38
C LEU A 158 -3.68 -5.90 -16.89
N LEU A 159 -2.80 -5.51 -17.80
CA LEU A 159 -1.60 -4.72 -17.49
C LEU A 159 -1.83 -3.23 -17.76
N SER A 160 -1.29 -2.40 -16.88
CA SER A 160 -1.06 -0.97 -17.13
C SER A 160 -0.07 -0.78 -18.27
N GLU A 161 -0.30 0.24 -19.10
CA GLU A 161 0.63 0.65 -20.15
C GLU A 161 2.01 1.03 -19.59
N ARG A 162 2.07 1.45 -18.31
CA ARG A 162 3.31 1.83 -17.63
C ARG A 162 4.31 0.69 -17.46
N LEU A 163 3.84 -0.56 -17.45
CA LEU A 163 4.70 -1.74 -17.38
C LEU A 163 5.30 -2.12 -18.74
N GLY A 164 4.76 -1.56 -19.83
CA GLY A 164 5.21 -1.83 -21.20
C GLY A 164 5.04 -3.30 -21.62
N THR A 165 5.64 -3.64 -22.75
CA THR A 165 5.52 -4.98 -23.37
C THR A 165 6.19 -6.09 -22.56
N GLY A 166 7.13 -5.76 -21.68
CA GLY A 166 7.81 -6.69 -20.78
C GLY A 166 7.11 -6.90 -19.43
N GLY A 167 5.94 -6.30 -19.20
CA GLY A 167 5.28 -6.26 -17.89
C GLY A 167 5.04 -7.63 -17.25
N TYR A 168 4.56 -8.61 -18.04
CA TYR A 168 4.36 -9.98 -17.56
C TYR A 168 5.66 -10.61 -17.05
N ALA A 169 6.76 -10.47 -17.80
CA ALA A 169 8.07 -10.99 -17.41
C ALA A 169 8.61 -10.29 -16.16
N LEU A 170 8.44 -8.97 -16.04
CA LEU A 170 8.82 -8.21 -14.84
C LEU A 170 8.09 -8.69 -13.58
N LEU A 171 6.82 -9.08 -13.74
CA LEU A 171 5.98 -9.60 -12.66
C LEU A 171 6.18 -11.11 -12.43
N GLY A 172 7.00 -11.78 -13.23
CA GLY A 172 7.26 -13.22 -13.12
C GLY A 172 6.08 -14.10 -13.50
N VAL A 173 5.22 -13.62 -14.42
CA VAL A 173 4.02 -14.34 -14.88
C VAL A 173 4.01 -14.48 -16.41
N SER A 174 3.22 -15.43 -16.91
CA SER A 174 3.05 -15.64 -18.35
C SER A 174 2.05 -14.63 -18.96
N PRO A 175 2.10 -14.38 -20.28
CA PRO A 175 1.15 -13.47 -20.94
C PRO A 175 -0.32 -13.89 -20.87
N ASP A 176 -0.61 -15.16 -20.58
CA ASP A 176 -1.95 -15.72 -20.38
C ASP A 176 -2.37 -15.79 -18.90
N ALA A 177 -1.58 -15.16 -18.02
CA ALA A 177 -1.83 -15.12 -16.58
C ALA A 177 -3.25 -14.67 -16.25
N ARG A 178 -3.89 -15.41 -15.37
CA ARG A 178 -5.28 -15.24 -14.98
C ARG A 178 -5.51 -15.73 -13.56
N LEU A 179 -6.66 -15.37 -13.00
CA LEU A 179 -7.13 -15.93 -11.75
C LEU A 179 -7.45 -17.42 -11.93
N LEU A 180 -6.96 -18.24 -11.00
CA LEU A 180 -7.12 -19.69 -11.01
C LEU A 180 -8.52 -20.15 -10.59
N LYS A 181 -9.32 -19.26 -9.99
CA LYS A 181 -10.72 -19.51 -9.63
C LYS A 181 -11.63 -18.56 -10.40
N ALA A 182 -12.80 -19.05 -10.76
CA ALA A 182 -13.84 -18.24 -11.36
C ALA A 182 -14.36 -17.20 -10.37
N LEU A 183 -14.50 -15.96 -10.82
CA LEU A 183 -15.02 -14.86 -10.03
C LEU A 183 -16.53 -14.98 -9.85
N ASN A 184 -17.01 -14.72 -8.63
CA ASN A 184 -18.44 -14.52 -8.38
C ASN A 184 -18.88 -13.08 -8.67
N SER A 185 -20.19 -12.82 -8.59
CA SER A 185 -20.78 -11.52 -8.92
C SER A 185 -20.25 -10.36 -8.06
N GLN A 186 -19.94 -10.60 -6.78
CA GLN A 186 -19.43 -9.57 -5.87
C GLN A 186 -17.97 -9.22 -6.19
N GLN A 187 -17.12 -10.23 -6.37
CA GLN A 187 -15.74 -10.03 -6.78
C GLN A 187 -15.65 -9.28 -8.12
N LYS A 188 -16.51 -9.62 -9.09
CA LYS A 188 -16.61 -8.89 -10.37
C LYS A 188 -16.98 -7.43 -10.17
N ALA A 189 -17.91 -7.11 -9.26
CA ALA A 189 -18.29 -5.75 -8.96
C ALA A 189 -17.11 -4.94 -8.40
N HIS A 190 -16.38 -5.49 -7.42
CA HIS A 190 -15.19 -4.85 -6.86
C HIS A 190 -14.09 -4.66 -7.91
N LEU A 191 -13.82 -5.68 -8.74
CA LEU A 191 -12.79 -5.59 -9.77
C LEU A 191 -13.15 -4.59 -10.88
N ARG A 192 -14.43 -4.39 -11.20
CA ARG A 192 -14.86 -3.32 -12.11
C ARG A 192 -14.45 -1.94 -11.59
N GLU A 193 -14.68 -1.68 -10.31
CA GLU A 193 -14.26 -0.43 -9.67
C GLU A 193 -12.74 -0.28 -9.66
N HIS A 194 -12.02 -1.36 -9.34
CA HIS A 194 -10.56 -1.38 -9.35
C HIS A 194 -9.99 -1.06 -10.74
N ARG A 195 -10.54 -1.68 -11.79
CA ARG A 195 -10.12 -1.45 -13.19
C ARG A 195 -10.29 -0.01 -13.65
N MET A 196 -11.27 0.73 -13.14
CA MET A 196 -11.44 2.16 -13.50
C MET A 196 -10.25 3.03 -13.05
N LYS A 197 -9.43 2.53 -12.13
CA LYS A 197 -8.23 3.22 -11.63
C LYS A 197 -6.93 2.68 -12.24
N LEU A 198 -7.01 1.73 -13.18
CA LEU A 198 -5.84 1.16 -13.86
C LEU A 198 -5.05 2.31 -14.52
N ARG A 199 -3.76 2.37 -14.21
CA ARG A 199 -2.87 3.48 -14.60
C ARG A 199 -2.22 3.30 -15.96
#